data_AF-A0AAD5I426-F1
#
_entry.id   AF-A0AAD5I426-F1
#
_cell.length_a   1.000
_cell.length_b   1.000
_cell.length_c   1.000
_cell.angle_alpha   90.00
_cell.angle_beta   90.00
_cell.angle_gamma   90.00
#
_symmetry.space_group_name_H-M   'P 1'
#
loop_
_entity.id
_entity.type
_entity.pdbx_description
1 polymer ?
#
loop_
_entity_poly.entity_id
_entity_poly.type
_entity_poly.pdbx_seq_one_letter_code
_entity_poly.pdbx_strand_id
1 'polypeptide(L)'
;MHALVLFFALHSAGVSCDSLRPPLEARAVTDIPADSFNSLEIYWNYLYPWGPTHNGGARMDQEHVSVNDGVLTLTAEPVTGQEDPIHYLSGAIHAKSTFTVVAGGGYDVKGEFIAPVDRGTWPAFWLNAASGWPPEIDVAEWKGSGKISFNTFNTSSEVTALDIDYPEPTQWHSVRAELRDENGVDVRVKFFLDDREVTTQYGREYIGKGLRLIINYQTEGSSGSPGPTTPTTFQIRNVEVISYN
;
A
#
# COMPACT_ATOMS: atom_id res chain seq x y z
N MET A 1 -9.63 -87.89 -19.71
CA MET A 1 -8.38 -87.77 -18.93
C MET A 1 -7.59 -86.62 -19.53
N HIS A 2 -7.11 -85.71 -18.68
CA HIS A 2 -6.36 -84.47 -18.95
C HIS A 2 -7.18 -83.20 -19.15
N ALA A 3 -7.24 -82.44 -18.05
CA ALA A 3 -7.71 -81.07 -17.93
C ALA A 3 -6.62 -80.10 -18.38
N LEU A 4 -6.98 -79.08 -19.16
CA LEU A 4 -6.14 -77.95 -19.49
C LEU A 4 -6.69 -76.73 -18.73
N VAL A 5 -5.97 -76.31 -17.69
CA VAL A 5 -6.31 -75.13 -16.89
C VAL A 5 -5.77 -73.89 -17.61
N LEU A 6 -6.67 -73.05 -18.12
CA LEU A 6 -6.35 -71.73 -18.66
C LEU A 6 -6.40 -70.71 -17.52
N PHE A 7 -5.25 -70.16 -17.12
CA PHE A 7 -5.20 -68.99 -16.24
C PHE A 7 -5.37 -67.72 -17.09
N PHE A 8 -6.53 -67.09 -17.01
CA PHE A 8 -6.72 -65.71 -17.46
C PHE A 8 -6.28 -64.77 -16.34
N ALA A 9 -5.18 -64.05 -16.54
CA ALA A 9 -4.78 -62.94 -15.68
C ALA A 9 -5.64 -61.72 -16.02
N LEU A 10 -6.59 -61.36 -15.13
CA LEU A 10 -7.31 -60.09 -15.19
C LEU A 10 -6.33 -58.95 -14.89
N HIS A 11 -5.96 -58.16 -15.91
CA HIS A 11 -5.34 -56.86 -15.69
C HIS A 11 -6.43 -55.84 -15.41
N SER A 12 -6.65 -55.53 -14.14
CA SER A 12 -7.46 -54.39 -13.72
C SER A 12 -6.67 -53.11 -14.03
N ALA A 13 -6.95 -52.48 -15.17
CA ALA A 13 -6.54 -51.10 -15.41
C ALA A 13 -7.37 -50.19 -14.48
N GLY A 14 -6.78 -49.83 -13.35
CA GLY A 14 -7.33 -48.78 -12.48
C GLY A 14 -7.22 -47.45 -13.20
N VAL A 15 -8.33 -46.97 -13.77
CA VAL A 15 -8.45 -45.56 -14.16
C VAL A 15 -8.52 -44.77 -12.86
N SER A 16 -7.38 -44.22 -12.43
CA SER A 16 -7.39 -43.17 -11.40
C SER A 16 -8.00 -41.94 -12.04
N CYS A 17 -9.30 -41.77 -11.83
CA CYS A 17 -9.96 -40.50 -12.10
C CYS A 17 -9.53 -39.56 -10.97
N ASP A 18 -8.32 -39.02 -11.05
CA ASP A 18 -7.94 -37.85 -10.25
C ASP A 18 -8.86 -36.72 -10.70
N SER A 19 -9.94 -36.55 -9.94
CA SER A 19 -10.79 -35.38 -10.04
C SER A 19 -9.89 -34.18 -9.85
N LEU A 20 -9.62 -33.44 -10.93
CA LEU A 20 -9.15 -32.06 -10.87
C LEU A 20 -10.18 -31.28 -10.07
N ARG A 21 -10.06 -31.28 -8.74
CA ARG A 21 -10.71 -30.28 -7.91
C ARG A 21 -10.09 -28.96 -8.37
N PRO A 22 -10.89 -28.00 -8.85
CA PRO A 22 -10.36 -26.66 -9.04
C PRO A 22 -9.72 -26.23 -7.71
N PRO A 23 -8.57 -25.52 -7.74
CA PRO A 23 -8.00 -24.96 -6.52
C PRO A 23 -9.12 -24.21 -5.79
N LEU A 24 -9.26 -24.45 -4.49
CA LEU A 24 -10.15 -23.66 -3.65
C LEU A 24 -9.63 -22.22 -3.75
N GLU A 25 -10.34 -21.31 -4.42
CA GLU A 25 -9.98 -19.90 -4.34
C GLU A 25 -10.06 -19.49 -2.87
N ALA A 26 -8.96 -18.95 -2.36
CA ALA A 26 -8.95 -18.36 -1.03
C ALA A 26 -10.04 -17.29 -0.96
N ARG A 27 -10.94 -17.41 0.02
CA ARG A 27 -12.03 -16.46 0.17
C ARG A 27 -11.46 -15.12 0.61
N ALA A 28 -11.76 -14.06 -0.15
CA ALA A 28 -11.34 -12.71 0.20
C ALA A 28 -11.77 -12.33 1.63
N VAL A 29 -10.86 -11.73 2.40
CA VAL A 29 -11.08 -11.25 3.77
C VAL A 29 -10.76 -9.76 3.84
N THR A 30 -11.63 -8.97 4.44
CA THR A 30 -11.39 -7.53 4.65
C THR A 30 -10.60 -7.33 5.95
N ASP A 31 -9.33 -6.94 5.85
CA ASP A 31 -8.46 -6.67 7.00
C ASP A 31 -8.63 -5.23 7.52
N ILE A 32 -8.79 -4.26 6.62
CA ILE A 32 -9.19 -2.90 6.94
C ILE A 32 -10.46 -2.58 6.15
N PRO A 33 -11.60 -2.33 6.80
CA PRO A 33 -12.82 -1.97 6.10
C PRO A 33 -12.78 -0.52 5.61
N ALA A 34 -13.48 -0.22 4.51
CA ALA A 34 -13.51 1.10 3.88
C ALA A 34 -13.93 2.23 4.84
N ASP A 35 -14.73 1.92 5.86
CA ASP A 35 -15.24 2.85 6.86
C ASP A 35 -14.36 2.91 8.13
N SER A 36 -13.14 2.36 8.10
CA SER A 36 -12.25 2.26 9.27
C SER A 36 -11.94 3.60 9.96
N PHE A 37 -12.06 4.74 9.28
CA PHE A 37 -11.90 6.05 9.91
C PHE A 37 -13.03 6.42 10.88
N ASN A 38 -14.25 5.88 10.70
CA ASN A 38 -15.34 6.04 11.69
C ASN A 38 -15.01 5.38 13.04
N SER A 39 -13.98 4.54 13.08
CA SER A 39 -13.45 3.93 14.30
C SER A 39 -11.92 3.90 14.21
N LEU A 40 -11.32 5.06 13.93
CA LEU A 40 -9.90 5.22 13.61
C LEU A 40 -8.99 4.39 14.53
N GLU A 41 -9.17 4.54 15.85
CA GLU A 41 -8.32 3.88 16.85
C GLU A 41 -8.49 2.36 16.95
N ILE A 42 -9.46 1.74 16.26
CA ILE A 42 -9.54 0.28 16.15
C ILE A 42 -8.48 -0.24 15.17
N TYR A 43 -8.26 0.48 14.06
CA TYR A 43 -7.46 0.00 12.93
C TYR A 43 -6.12 0.72 12.79
N TRP A 44 -6.02 1.94 13.32
CA TRP A 44 -4.91 2.86 13.06
C TRP A 44 -4.26 3.32 14.37
N ASN A 45 -2.95 3.53 14.31
CA ASN A 45 -2.18 4.30 15.29
C ASN A 45 -1.80 5.64 14.67
N TYR A 46 -1.63 6.66 15.51
CA TYR A 46 -1.01 7.93 15.10
C TYR A 46 0.51 7.76 14.87
N LEU A 47 1.09 8.72 14.17
CA LEU A 47 2.51 8.83 13.81
C LEU A 47 2.98 7.75 12.83
N TYR A 48 4.27 7.81 12.46
CA TYR A 48 4.93 6.68 11.81
C TYR A 48 5.15 5.54 12.83
N PRO A 49 5.34 4.29 12.37
CA PRO A 49 5.63 3.15 13.25
C PRO A 49 6.87 3.33 14.14
N TRP A 50 7.79 4.22 13.77
CA TRP A 50 9.04 4.51 14.47
C TRP A 50 9.07 5.89 15.13
N GLY A 51 7.98 6.66 15.11
CA GLY A 51 7.89 7.95 15.78
C GLY A 51 7.45 9.11 14.86
N PRO A 52 7.77 10.36 15.22
CA PRO A 52 7.14 11.53 14.62
C PRO A 52 7.87 12.07 13.37
N THR A 53 9.01 11.52 12.97
CA THR A 53 9.82 12.10 11.88
C THR A 53 10.13 11.07 10.78
N HIS A 54 10.38 11.60 9.59
CA HIS A 54 10.86 10.87 8.42
C HIS A 54 12.02 11.64 7.77
N ASN A 55 12.02 11.77 6.44
CA ASN A 55 13.09 12.33 5.61
C ASN A 55 12.69 13.66 4.95
N GLY A 56 11.73 14.38 5.53
CA GLY A 56 11.27 15.68 5.06
C GLY A 56 11.25 16.73 6.18
N GLY A 57 10.61 17.86 5.88
CA GLY A 57 10.56 19.04 6.74
C GLY A 57 9.40 19.09 7.72
N ALA A 58 8.62 18.02 7.87
CA ALA A 58 7.50 17.95 8.81
C ALA A 58 7.75 16.98 9.97
N ARG A 59 7.35 17.43 11.16
CA ARG A 59 7.21 16.58 12.36
C ARG A 59 5.73 16.25 12.57
N MET A 60 5.44 14.97 12.74
CA MET A 60 4.09 14.46 12.91
C MET A 60 3.61 14.56 14.35
N ASP A 61 2.36 14.95 14.54
CA ASP A 61 1.64 14.88 15.81
C ASP A 61 0.16 14.50 15.60
N GLN A 62 -0.56 14.32 16.69
CA GLN A 62 -1.96 13.88 16.65
C GLN A 62 -2.91 15.06 16.39
N GLU A 63 -2.54 16.28 16.79
CA GLU A 63 -3.31 17.50 16.64
C GLU A 63 -3.53 17.88 15.16
N HIS A 64 -2.64 17.46 14.27
CA HIS A 64 -2.76 17.63 12.82
C HIS A 64 -3.45 16.46 12.11
N VAL A 65 -4.08 15.56 12.87
CA VAL A 65 -4.88 14.44 12.37
C VAL A 65 -6.33 14.65 12.82
N SER A 66 -7.26 14.76 11.87
CA SER A 66 -8.69 14.87 12.17
C SER A 66 -9.51 13.92 11.31
N VAL A 67 -10.63 13.43 11.85
CA VAL A 67 -11.61 12.67 11.10
C VAL A 67 -12.97 13.31 11.28
N ASN A 68 -13.66 13.58 10.17
CA ASN A 68 -15.05 14.02 10.17
C ASN A 68 -15.82 13.27 9.09
N ASP A 69 -17.00 12.72 9.43
CA ASP A 69 -17.89 12.01 8.51
C ASP A 69 -17.17 10.95 7.65
N GLY A 70 -16.27 10.17 8.24
CA GLY A 70 -15.49 9.13 7.56
C GLY A 70 -14.35 9.64 6.67
N VAL A 71 -14.08 10.95 6.66
CA VAL A 71 -12.96 11.56 5.95
C VAL A 71 -11.84 11.90 6.92
N LEU A 72 -10.68 11.28 6.72
CA LEU A 72 -9.42 11.65 7.36
C LEU A 72 -8.88 12.91 6.67
N THR A 73 -8.51 13.91 7.46
CA THR A 73 -7.80 15.11 7.00
C THR A 73 -6.49 15.24 7.78
N LEU A 74 -5.38 15.21 7.05
CA LEU A 74 -4.05 15.55 7.56
C LEU A 74 -3.74 16.99 7.15
N THR A 75 -3.31 17.81 8.10
CA THR A 75 -2.95 19.22 7.85
C THR A 75 -1.44 19.38 7.95
N ALA A 76 -0.81 20.09 7.03
CA ALA A 76 0.57 20.54 7.17
C ALA A 76 0.56 22.03 7.50
N GLU A 77 1.00 22.40 8.71
CA GLU A 77 1.06 23.78 9.19
C GLU A 77 2.52 24.26 9.20
N PRO A 78 2.87 25.35 8.48
CA PRO A 78 4.20 25.94 8.55
C PRO A 78 4.43 26.57 9.93
N VAL A 79 5.58 26.29 10.53
CA VAL A 79 5.95 26.75 11.87
C VAL A 79 7.35 27.35 11.89
N THR A 80 7.60 28.21 12.88
CA THR A 80 8.93 28.78 13.16
C THR A 80 9.47 28.27 14.49
N GLY A 81 10.80 28.25 14.64
CA GLY A 81 11.44 27.92 15.92
C GLY A 81 11.55 26.42 16.22
N GLN A 82 11.31 25.57 15.23
CA GLN A 82 11.72 24.16 15.26
C GLN A 82 13.19 24.03 14.84
N GLU A 83 13.83 22.93 15.22
CA GLU A 83 15.18 22.59 14.76
C GLU A 83 15.13 22.08 13.31
N ASP A 84 16.05 22.55 12.47
CA ASP A 84 16.20 22.06 11.10
C ASP A 84 16.35 20.51 11.10
N PRO A 85 15.71 19.79 10.15
CA PRO A 85 15.05 20.31 8.96
C PRO A 85 13.55 20.64 9.14
N ILE A 86 13.04 20.69 10.38
CA ILE A 86 11.60 20.81 10.61
C ILE A 86 11.13 22.25 10.40
N HIS A 87 10.31 22.44 9.37
CA HIS A 87 9.64 23.70 9.06
C HIS A 87 8.11 23.61 9.20
N TYR A 88 7.58 22.39 9.43
CA TYR A 88 6.14 22.13 9.49
C TYR A 88 5.79 21.20 10.66
N LEU A 89 4.59 21.38 11.21
CA LEU A 89 3.90 20.33 11.96
C LEU A 89 2.86 19.68 11.06
N SER A 90 2.72 18.36 11.13
CA SER A 90 1.75 17.65 10.30
C SER A 90 1.28 16.33 10.90
N GLY A 91 0.56 15.52 10.12
CA GLY A 91 -0.08 14.30 10.57
C GLY A 91 0.44 13.06 9.83
N ALA A 92 0.49 11.96 10.58
CA ALA A 92 0.65 10.62 10.03
C ALA A 92 -0.17 9.62 10.83
N ILE A 93 -0.64 8.57 10.16
CA ILE A 93 -1.21 7.37 10.77
C ILE A 93 -0.63 6.12 10.12
N HIS A 94 -0.62 5.01 10.85
CA HIS A 94 -0.26 3.71 10.31
C HIS A 94 -1.20 2.61 10.79
N ALA A 95 -1.39 1.59 9.96
CA ALA A 95 -2.21 0.45 10.29
C ALA A 95 -1.63 -0.31 11.50
N LYS A 96 -2.49 -0.74 12.42
CA LYS A 96 -2.14 -1.65 13.52
C LYS A 96 -1.78 -3.05 13.00
N SER A 97 -2.48 -3.48 11.95
CA SER A 97 -2.21 -4.73 11.25
C SER A 97 -0.97 -4.63 10.35
N THR A 98 -0.39 -5.79 10.06
CA THR A 98 0.65 -5.96 9.04
C THR A 98 0.17 -6.95 7.99
N PHE A 99 0.56 -6.74 6.74
CA PHE A 99 0.10 -7.49 5.58
C PHE A 99 1.27 -8.27 4.98
N THR A 100 1.12 -9.56 4.80
CA THR A 100 2.20 -10.43 4.30
C THR A 100 1.70 -11.21 3.11
N VAL A 101 2.16 -10.90 1.91
CA VAL A 101 1.82 -11.70 0.72
C VAL A 101 2.40 -13.10 0.89
N VAL A 102 1.54 -14.12 0.80
CA VAL A 102 1.98 -15.53 0.79
C VAL A 102 2.06 -16.06 -0.64
N ALA A 103 2.80 -17.16 -0.84
CA ALA A 103 2.81 -17.84 -2.13
C ALA A 103 1.38 -18.25 -2.54
N GLY A 104 0.99 -17.91 -3.76
CA GLY A 104 -0.37 -18.07 -4.29
C GLY A 104 -1.42 -17.05 -3.80
N GLY A 105 -1.04 -16.13 -2.91
CA GLY A 105 -1.94 -15.15 -2.28
C GLY A 105 -1.73 -13.71 -2.76
N GLY A 106 -2.20 -12.75 -1.95
CA GLY A 106 -2.08 -11.34 -2.26
C GLY A 106 -3.02 -10.42 -1.51
N TYR A 107 -2.95 -9.13 -1.85
CA TYR A 107 -3.74 -8.07 -1.24
C TYR A 107 -4.18 -7.04 -2.27
N ASP A 108 -5.37 -6.49 -2.09
CA ASP A 108 -5.72 -5.19 -2.67
C ASP A 108 -5.64 -4.13 -1.58
N VAL A 109 -4.95 -3.03 -1.87
CA VAL A 109 -4.82 -1.86 -0.99
C VAL A 109 -5.32 -0.66 -1.77
N LYS A 110 -6.39 -0.01 -1.31
CA LYS A 110 -6.98 1.13 -2.03
C LYS A 110 -7.44 2.24 -1.09
N GLY A 111 -7.66 3.42 -1.66
CA GLY A 111 -8.28 4.56 -1.01
C GLY A 111 -8.69 5.62 -2.03
N GLU A 112 -9.37 6.66 -1.57
CA GLU A 112 -9.69 7.84 -2.35
C GLU A 112 -9.06 9.09 -1.73
N PHE A 113 -8.53 9.97 -2.58
CA PHE A 113 -7.63 11.05 -2.17
C PHE A 113 -7.99 12.38 -2.83
N ILE A 114 -7.90 13.46 -2.05
CA ILE A 114 -7.70 14.84 -2.52
C ILE A 114 -6.33 15.24 -1.98
N ALA A 115 -5.37 15.44 -2.89
CA ALA A 115 -3.98 15.67 -2.53
C ALA A 115 -3.43 16.98 -3.08
N PRO A 116 -2.73 17.77 -2.25
CA PRO A 116 -2.05 18.98 -2.68
C PRO A 116 -0.82 18.62 -3.52
N VAL A 117 -0.53 19.48 -4.50
CA VAL A 117 0.54 19.28 -5.48
C VAL A 117 1.45 20.50 -5.64
N ASP A 118 1.32 21.48 -4.73
CA ASP A 118 2.19 22.64 -4.68
C ASP A 118 3.61 22.26 -4.27
N ARG A 119 4.61 23.00 -4.75
CA ARG A 119 6.02 22.76 -4.39
C ARG A 119 6.18 22.63 -2.87
N GLY A 120 6.90 21.59 -2.44
CA GLY A 120 7.13 21.29 -1.04
C GLY A 120 6.01 20.58 -0.31
N THR A 121 4.88 20.24 -0.95
CA THR A 121 3.92 19.30 -0.38
C THR A 121 4.30 17.87 -0.73
N TRP A 122 4.32 16.96 0.27
CA TRP A 122 4.63 15.54 0.07
C TRP A 122 3.68 14.59 0.84
N PRO A 123 2.38 14.57 0.53
CA PRO A 123 1.52 13.49 1.00
C PRO A 123 1.89 12.14 0.40
N ALA A 124 1.67 11.07 1.16
CA ALA A 124 1.97 9.70 0.73
C ALA A 124 0.97 8.68 1.30
N PHE A 125 0.69 7.66 0.48
CA PHE A 125 -0.03 6.43 0.82
C PHE A 125 0.82 5.25 0.39
N TRP A 126 1.34 4.50 1.36
CA TRP A 126 2.46 3.59 1.09
C TRP A 126 2.54 2.45 2.09
N LEU A 127 3.26 1.40 1.69
CA LEU A 127 3.50 0.19 2.46
C LEU A 127 5.00 0.11 2.74
N ASN A 128 5.37 0.12 4.02
CA ASN A 128 6.76 -0.07 4.43
C ASN A 128 6.95 -1.41 5.14
N ALA A 129 8.19 -1.90 5.20
CA ALA A 129 8.58 -3.06 5.97
C ALA A 129 8.08 -2.97 7.42
N ALA A 130 7.37 -3.99 7.88
CA ALA A 130 6.99 -4.12 9.28
C ALA A 130 8.21 -4.37 10.19
N SER A 131 9.30 -4.88 9.62
CA SER A 131 10.60 -5.06 10.27
C SER A 131 11.72 -5.08 9.23
N GLY A 132 12.86 -4.46 9.56
CA GLY A 132 13.94 -4.25 8.61
C GLY A 132 13.55 -3.26 7.52
N TRP A 133 14.26 -3.33 6.40
CA TRP A 133 13.95 -2.66 5.13
C TRP A 133 14.95 -3.17 4.10
N PRO A 134 14.58 -3.42 2.83
CA PRO A 134 13.23 -3.47 2.21
C PRO A 134 12.34 -4.58 2.82
N PRO A 135 11.00 -4.62 2.60
CA PRO A 135 10.24 -4.10 1.45
C PRO A 135 9.66 -2.68 1.60
N GLU A 136 9.41 -1.99 0.48
CA GLU A 136 8.70 -0.71 0.39
C GLU A 136 7.97 -0.55 -0.96
N ILE A 137 6.69 -0.17 -0.90
CA ILE A 137 5.80 0.08 -2.03
C ILE A 137 5.07 1.39 -1.80
N ASP A 138 5.35 2.39 -2.62
CA ASP A 138 4.61 3.64 -2.63
C ASP A 138 3.40 3.49 -3.54
N VAL A 139 2.24 3.23 -2.93
CA VAL A 139 0.96 3.12 -3.65
C VAL A 139 0.61 4.45 -4.29
N ALA A 140 0.92 5.57 -3.64
CA ALA A 140 0.98 6.90 -4.24
C ALA A 140 1.81 7.87 -3.40
N GLU A 141 2.59 8.72 -4.06
CA GLU A 141 3.17 9.93 -3.48
C GLU A 141 2.88 11.15 -4.36
N TRP A 142 2.55 12.28 -3.74
CA TRP A 142 2.37 13.56 -4.44
C TRP A 142 3.53 14.50 -4.13
N LYS A 143 4.52 14.59 -5.02
CA LYS A 143 5.81 15.28 -4.76
C LYS A 143 5.84 16.73 -5.28
N GLY A 144 4.84 17.53 -4.89
CA GLY A 144 4.83 18.99 -5.08
C GLY A 144 5.13 19.51 -6.49
N SER A 145 4.78 18.75 -7.53
CA SER A 145 5.16 19.04 -8.92
C SER A 145 3.99 18.90 -9.90
N GLY A 146 2.76 18.84 -9.39
CA GLY A 146 1.58 18.51 -10.20
C GLY A 146 1.44 17.02 -10.53
N LYS A 147 2.29 16.16 -9.96
CA LYS A 147 2.37 14.73 -10.28
C LYS A 147 2.04 13.83 -9.11
N ILE A 148 1.62 12.61 -9.46
CA ILE A 148 1.51 11.45 -8.57
C ILE A 148 2.54 10.40 -9.01
N SER A 149 3.23 9.81 -8.03
CA SER A 149 4.34 8.87 -8.19
C SER A 149 3.95 7.49 -7.67
N PHE A 150 4.33 6.44 -8.39
CA PHE A 150 4.10 5.03 -8.03
C PHE A 150 5.44 4.30 -8.00
N ASN A 151 5.83 3.77 -6.83
CA ASN A 151 7.19 3.24 -6.65
C ASN A 151 7.22 1.88 -5.97
N THR A 152 8.23 1.08 -6.32
CA THR A 152 8.58 -0.17 -5.63
C THR A 152 10.08 -0.22 -5.43
N PHE A 153 10.52 -0.34 -4.18
CA PHE A 153 11.94 -0.27 -3.78
C PHE A 153 12.51 -1.65 -3.48
N ASN A 154 13.40 -2.15 -4.33
CA ASN A 154 14.15 -3.37 -4.04
C ASN A 154 15.41 -3.10 -3.22
N THR A 155 16.00 -1.92 -3.38
CA THR A 155 17.03 -1.34 -2.52
C THR A 155 16.95 0.19 -2.62
N SER A 156 17.86 0.92 -1.96
CA SER A 156 17.92 2.38 -2.08
C SER A 156 18.36 2.86 -3.46
N SER A 157 18.97 1.99 -4.27
CA SER A 157 19.41 2.29 -5.64
C SER A 157 18.65 1.52 -6.71
N GLU A 158 17.85 0.53 -6.33
CA GLU A 158 17.05 -0.28 -7.25
C GLU A 158 15.58 0.01 -7.01
N VAL A 159 15.09 1.06 -7.69
CA VAL A 159 13.73 1.55 -7.57
C VAL A 159 13.08 1.53 -8.94
N THR A 160 11.91 0.93 -9.04
CA THR A 160 11.03 1.18 -10.20
C THR A 160 10.10 2.32 -9.81
N ALA A 161 10.10 3.38 -10.62
CA ALA A 161 9.32 4.58 -10.36
C ALA A 161 8.60 5.02 -11.62
N LEU A 162 7.38 5.52 -11.47
CA LEU A 162 6.64 6.18 -12.55
C LEU A 162 5.88 7.38 -11.99
N ASP A 163 6.18 8.54 -12.56
CA ASP A 163 5.43 9.77 -12.29
C ASP A 163 4.48 10.05 -13.46
N ILE A 164 3.22 10.36 -13.15
CA ILE A 164 2.23 10.86 -14.11
C ILE A 164 1.59 12.14 -13.58
N ASP A 165 1.00 12.93 -14.48
CA ASP A 165 0.25 14.11 -14.07
C ASP A 165 -0.94 13.70 -13.18
N TYR A 166 -1.14 14.38 -12.06
CA TYR A 166 -2.28 14.16 -11.18
C TYR A 166 -3.41 15.12 -11.60
N PRO A 167 -4.51 14.60 -12.18
CA PRO A 167 -5.58 15.46 -12.68
C PRO A 167 -6.35 16.09 -11.52
N GLU A 168 -6.92 17.28 -11.76
CA GLU A 168 -7.93 17.91 -10.89
C GLU A 168 -7.71 17.73 -9.37
N PRO A 169 -6.59 18.20 -8.78
CA PRO A 169 -6.15 17.86 -7.42
C PRO A 169 -7.11 18.25 -6.28
N THR A 170 -8.21 18.93 -6.61
CA THR A 170 -9.30 19.29 -5.68
C THR A 170 -10.48 18.32 -5.71
N GLN A 171 -10.44 17.32 -6.60
CA GLN A 171 -11.46 16.28 -6.76
C GLN A 171 -10.96 14.96 -6.18
N TRP A 172 -11.90 14.09 -5.80
CA TRP A 172 -11.58 12.75 -5.32
C TRP A 172 -11.08 11.86 -6.46
N HIS A 173 -9.92 11.26 -6.25
CA HIS A 173 -9.35 10.26 -7.15
C HIS A 173 -9.13 8.94 -6.42
N SER A 174 -9.45 7.81 -7.05
CA SER A 174 -9.20 6.50 -6.47
C SER A 174 -7.78 6.04 -6.80
N VAL A 175 -7.06 5.54 -5.80
CA VAL A 175 -5.74 4.92 -5.98
C VAL A 175 -5.79 3.50 -5.41
N ARG A 176 -5.24 2.54 -6.14
CA ARG A 176 -5.22 1.14 -5.74
C ARG A 176 -3.93 0.45 -6.15
N ALA A 177 -3.41 -0.40 -5.28
CA ALA A 177 -2.39 -1.38 -5.59
C ALA A 177 -2.94 -2.81 -5.44
N GLU A 178 -2.74 -3.65 -6.45
CA GLU A 178 -2.94 -5.10 -6.36
C GLU A 178 -1.57 -5.76 -6.18
N LEU A 179 -1.33 -6.34 -5.01
CA LEU A 179 -0.14 -7.12 -4.68
C LEU A 179 -0.48 -8.59 -4.88
N ARG A 180 0.26 -9.32 -5.71
CA ARG A 180 0.05 -10.75 -5.96
C ARG A 180 1.38 -11.49 -5.98
N ASP A 181 1.36 -12.74 -5.56
CA ASP A 181 2.47 -13.65 -5.85
C ASP A 181 2.72 -13.74 -7.36
N GLU A 182 3.98 -13.56 -7.76
CA GLU A 182 4.42 -13.70 -9.14
C GLU A 182 5.02 -15.09 -9.42
N ASN A 183 5.81 -15.63 -8.48
CA ASN A 183 6.64 -16.81 -8.72
C ASN A 183 7.04 -17.59 -7.45
N GLY A 184 6.35 -17.35 -6.33
CA GLY A 184 6.63 -17.90 -5.00
C GLY A 184 7.72 -17.15 -4.23
N VAL A 185 8.32 -16.11 -4.81
CA VAL A 185 9.43 -15.33 -4.21
C VAL A 185 9.17 -13.83 -4.32
N ASP A 186 8.79 -13.37 -5.52
CA ASP A 186 8.55 -11.97 -5.83
C ASP A 186 7.06 -11.63 -5.72
N VAL A 187 6.78 -10.37 -5.40
CA VAL A 187 5.43 -9.80 -5.43
C VAL A 187 5.29 -8.91 -6.66
N ARG A 188 4.35 -9.24 -7.55
CA ARG A 188 3.88 -8.33 -8.60
C ARG A 188 2.96 -7.29 -7.98
N VAL A 189 3.20 -6.02 -8.32
CA VAL A 189 2.40 -4.88 -7.86
C VAL A 189 1.81 -4.17 -9.07
N LYS A 190 0.49 -4.20 -9.23
CA LYS A 190 -0.21 -3.38 -10.22
C LYS A 190 -0.76 -2.13 -9.56
N PHE A 191 -0.51 -0.97 -10.15
CA PHE A 191 -0.98 0.32 -9.65
C PHE A 191 -2.09 0.86 -10.54
N PHE A 192 -3.10 1.47 -9.92
CA PHE A 192 -4.26 2.03 -10.59
C PHE A 192 -4.55 3.44 -10.09
N LEU A 193 -4.97 4.30 -11.02
CA LEU A 193 -5.54 5.63 -10.76
C LEU A 193 -6.90 5.70 -11.46
N ASP A 194 -7.96 6.01 -10.72
CA ASP A 194 -9.35 6.06 -11.22
C ASP A 194 -9.74 4.79 -11.99
N ASP A 195 -9.46 3.64 -11.36
CA ASP A 195 -9.70 2.28 -11.89
C ASP A 195 -8.97 1.94 -13.20
N ARG A 196 -8.05 2.80 -13.66
CA ARG A 196 -7.19 2.53 -14.82
C ARG A 196 -5.83 2.05 -14.36
N GLU A 197 -5.39 0.91 -14.87
CA GLU A 197 -4.03 0.42 -14.62
C GLU A 197 -3.02 1.43 -15.17
N VAL A 198 -2.11 1.88 -14.31
CA VAL A 198 -1.06 2.85 -14.63
C VAL A 198 0.24 2.12 -14.96
N THR A 199 0.65 1.17 -14.11
CA THR A 199 1.88 0.40 -14.28
C THR A 199 1.86 -0.89 -13.48
N THR A 200 2.73 -1.83 -13.88
CA THR A 200 3.04 -3.06 -13.13
C THR A 200 4.52 -3.03 -12.74
N GLN A 201 4.83 -3.22 -11.47
CA GLN A 201 6.19 -3.27 -10.91
C GLN A 201 6.38 -4.54 -10.06
N TYR A 202 7.59 -4.79 -9.57
CA TYR A 202 7.94 -6.03 -8.87
C TYR A 202 8.78 -5.76 -7.62
N GLY A 203 8.26 -6.20 -6.48
CA GLY A 203 8.98 -6.29 -5.21
C GLY A 203 9.72 -7.62 -5.14
N ARG A 204 11.05 -7.57 -5.19
CA ARG A 204 11.94 -8.74 -5.24
C ARG A 204 12.07 -9.36 -3.86
N GLU A 205 11.83 -10.67 -3.78
CA GLU A 205 11.84 -11.43 -2.53
C GLU A 205 10.87 -10.87 -1.48
N TYR A 206 9.72 -10.34 -1.89
CA TYR A 206 8.73 -9.77 -0.96
C TYR A 206 7.79 -10.82 -0.37
N ILE A 207 7.70 -12.02 -0.95
CA ILE A 207 6.88 -13.11 -0.40
C ILE A 207 7.33 -13.43 1.03
N GLY A 208 6.37 -13.47 1.95
CA GLY A 208 6.62 -13.72 3.38
C GLY A 208 7.17 -12.52 4.15
N LYS A 209 7.46 -11.38 3.52
CA LYS A 209 7.86 -10.15 4.22
C LYS A 209 6.63 -9.35 4.64
N GLY A 210 6.59 -8.96 5.91
CA GLY A 210 5.49 -8.15 6.45
C GLY A 210 5.59 -6.70 5.99
N LEU A 211 4.47 -6.16 5.52
CA LEU A 211 4.26 -4.77 5.14
C LEU A 211 3.33 -4.09 6.13
N ARG A 212 3.50 -2.78 6.33
CA ARG A 212 2.63 -1.94 7.15
C ARG A 212 2.20 -0.74 6.34
N LEU A 213 0.89 -0.51 6.30
CA LEU A 213 0.30 0.62 5.60
C LEU A 213 0.45 1.91 6.40
N ILE A 214 0.90 2.96 5.73
CA ILE A 214 1.15 4.29 6.28
C ILE A 214 0.46 5.32 5.40
N ILE A 215 -0.21 6.28 6.03
CA ILE A 215 -0.74 7.49 5.40
C ILE A 215 -0.11 8.67 6.14
N ASN A 216 0.58 9.55 5.44
CA ASN A 216 1.17 10.73 6.05
C ASN A 216 1.09 11.94 5.14
N TYR A 217 1.28 13.10 5.74
CA TYR A 217 1.52 14.33 5.02
C TYR A 217 2.91 14.89 5.37
N GLN A 218 3.92 14.47 4.62
CA GLN A 218 5.27 15.01 4.73
C GLN A 218 5.37 16.32 3.93
N THR A 219 6.40 17.12 4.17
CA THR A 219 6.70 18.31 3.37
C THR A 219 8.17 18.35 3.00
N GLU A 220 8.49 19.14 1.98
CA GLU A 220 9.84 19.34 1.45
C GLU A 220 10.55 18.01 1.10
N GLY A 221 11.88 17.92 1.27
CA GLY A 221 12.63 16.73 0.86
C GLY A 221 12.51 16.48 -0.64
N SER A 222 11.98 15.31 -1.01
CA SER A 222 11.75 14.92 -2.41
C SER A 222 10.73 15.79 -3.14
N SER A 223 9.90 16.56 -2.42
CA SER A 223 8.96 17.52 -3.02
C SER A 223 9.57 18.92 -3.24
N GLY A 224 10.84 19.09 -2.88
CA GLY A 224 11.59 20.34 -3.02
C GLY A 224 11.26 21.39 -1.95
N SER A 225 12.08 22.43 -1.87
CA SER A 225 11.90 23.55 -0.93
C SER A 225 12.06 24.89 -1.64
N PRO A 226 11.52 26.02 -1.12
CA PRO A 226 10.63 26.08 0.04
C PRO A 226 9.23 25.51 -0.27
N GLY A 227 8.55 25.02 0.76
CA GLY A 227 7.13 24.65 0.70
C GLY A 227 6.14 25.81 0.93
N PRO A 228 4.83 25.51 1.06
CA PRO A 228 3.79 26.52 1.27
C PRO A 228 3.95 27.32 2.56
N THR A 229 3.60 28.61 2.52
CA THR A 229 3.66 29.52 3.69
C THR A 229 2.35 29.62 4.46
N THR A 230 1.32 28.89 4.03
CA THR A 230 0.03 28.76 4.72
C THR A 230 -0.30 27.29 4.90
N PRO A 231 -1.16 26.91 5.87
CA PRO A 231 -1.57 25.53 6.03
C PRO A 231 -2.18 24.94 4.76
N THR A 232 -1.87 23.69 4.49
CA THR A 232 -2.43 22.89 3.39
C THR A 232 -2.96 21.57 3.94
N THR A 233 -3.88 20.92 3.22
CA THR A 233 -4.55 19.70 3.68
C THR A 233 -4.44 18.57 2.68
N PHE A 234 -4.39 17.35 3.20
CA PHE A 234 -4.49 16.09 2.46
C PHE A 234 -5.69 15.32 2.99
N GLN A 235 -6.66 15.01 2.14
CA GLN A 235 -7.90 14.35 2.54
C GLN A 235 -8.01 12.95 1.97
N ILE A 236 -8.46 12.02 2.80
CA ILE A 236 -8.47 10.59 2.51
C ILE A 236 -9.79 9.99 2.99
N ARG A 237 -10.38 9.11 2.19
CA ARG A 237 -11.55 8.31 2.58
C ARG A 237 -11.53 6.94 1.92
N ASN A 238 -12.44 6.07 2.37
CA ASN A 238 -12.69 4.76 1.75
C ASN A 238 -11.43 3.88 1.63
N VAL A 239 -10.53 3.95 2.63
CA VAL A 239 -9.32 3.12 2.65
C VAL A 239 -9.69 1.69 3.04
N GLU A 240 -9.39 0.75 2.14
CA GLU A 240 -9.72 -0.66 2.31
C GLU A 240 -8.51 -1.54 1.99
N VAL A 241 -8.32 -2.59 2.79
CA VAL A 241 -7.34 -3.65 2.54
C VAL A 241 -8.07 -4.99 2.50
N ILE A 242 -8.01 -5.66 1.35
CA ILE A 242 -8.60 -6.98 1.12
C ILE A 242 -7.48 -7.99 0.95
N SER A 243 -7.48 -9.04 1.77
CA SER A 243 -6.59 -10.19 1.69
C SER A 243 -7.19 -11.28 0.79
N TYR A 244 -6.34 -11.87 -0.06
CA TYR A 244 -6.62 -13.05 -0.88
C TYR A 244 -5.65 -14.20 -0.55
N ASN A 245 -5.02 -14.14 0.63
CA ASN A 245 -4.13 -15.19 1.12
C ASN A 245 -4.88 -16.47 1.50
#